data_AF-A0A3N5UM70-F1
#
_entry.id   AF-A0A3N5UM70-F1
#
_cell.length_a   1.000
_cell.length_b   1.000
_cell.length_c   1.000
_cell.angle_alpha   90.00
_cell.angle_beta   90.00
_cell.angle_gamma   90.00
#
_symmetry.space_group_name_H-M   'P 1'
#
loop_
_entity.id
_entity.type
_entity.pdbx_description
1 polymer ?
#
loop_
_entity_poly.entity_id
_entity_poly.type
_entity_poly.pdbx_seq_one_letter_code
_entity_poly.pdbx_strand_id
1 'polypeptide(L)'
;MRLGAVSTLAWTGYALGQGRVGATPGVGYMIGCYTRPWAQYDYRVALDAIVEAGYRYVGLMTTKGKNNLVISVDTTPEEAAQVAEEVKKRGLAVVSVYGGGIPVDKSLEAGIEGLRKLIDSCAACGTKNLLMGGIGDQKLYEPYYKAIAACCDYAAEKGMGISVKPHGGLNATGPQCRKTVEFVGHKNFGIWYDPGNIFCYSDGKLNPVDDAPSVDGLVMGMCVKDFKLPKNVDVTPGTGQVDFSTVLARLKVGGFKSGALVVECLAPGDLSHTLEEARKTRQFLENLTGQTSQEPQNVSTNKQQLQAGVAVVDITPPIGYRMSGYFSERLSSGVLNPLHAKALVLRQGGTRAAMVFCDIIGLSPDVSKRAREQAQQETGIAAENILLAATHTHTGPLYHDALRDYLHERAVAKQGKDPCEEKDYPAQLVAGIVEAIKQADAKVQPVLLEAGVAQQQGLSFNRRFHMKDGTVRFNPGPLNPDIVRAAGPIDPSVGVVLLRDADGKNALAGVVSFPLHLDTTGGTQYGADYPYFAEQALRQTLGNDFVLLFGTGTCGDINHIDITTKERL
;
A
#
# COMPACT_ATOMS: atom_id res chain seq x y z
N MET A 1 -38.19 21.54 39.51
CA MET A 1 -37.14 21.68 40.55
C MET A 1 -35.95 20.85 40.08
N ARG A 2 -34.80 21.50 39.92
CA ARG A 2 -33.42 21.00 39.74
C ARG A 2 -33.04 20.20 38.48
N LEU A 3 -32.39 20.95 37.57
CA LEU A 3 -31.29 20.51 36.72
C LEU A 3 -30.13 19.92 37.55
N GLY A 4 -29.44 18.91 37.01
CA GLY A 4 -28.09 18.48 37.38
C GLY A 4 -27.37 18.07 36.09
N ALA A 5 -26.46 18.90 35.56
CA ALA A 5 -25.04 18.97 35.89
C ALA A 5 -24.21 17.96 35.07
N VAL A 6 -23.70 18.47 33.95
CA VAL A 6 -22.71 17.84 33.07
C VAL A 6 -21.33 18.00 33.73
N SER A 7 -20.64 16.91 33.98
CA SER A 7 -19.29 16.90 34.57
C SER A 7 -18.23 17.20 33.51
N THR A 8 -17.54 18.32 33.68
CA THR A 8 -16.26 18.65 33.04
C THR A 8 -15.12 18.02 33.83
N LEU A 9 -14.35 17.14 33.19
CA LEU A 9 -13.06 16.67 33.73
C LEU A 9 -11.93 17.40 33.00
N ALA A 10 -11.30 18.30 33.75
CA ALA A 10 -10.14 19.07 33.35
C ALA A 10 -8.91 18.16 33.21
N TRP A 11 -8.21 18.29 32.09
CA TRP A 11 -6.86 17.76 31.92
C TRP A 11 -5.86 18.78 32.48
N THR A 12 -5.26 18.45 33.61
CA THR A 12 -4.10 19.17 34.17
C THR A 12 -2.87 18.89 33.31
N GLY A 13 -2.22 19.95 32.88
CA GLY A 13 -1.05 19.92 32.01
C GLY A 13 0.20 19.32 32.66
N TYR A 14 1.00 18.68 31.81
CA TYR A 14 2.41 18.46 32.06
C TYR A 14 3.21 19.38 31.14
N ALA A 15 3.90 20.35 31.74
CA ALA A 15 4.96 21.09 31.09
C ALA A 15 6.21 20.21 31.03
N LEU A 16 6.73 19.94 29.84
CA LEU A 16 8.07 19.41 29.64
C LEU A 16 8.76 20.14 28.49
N GLY A 17 9.76 20.94 28.87
CA GLY A 17 11.07 21.02 28.23
C GLY A 17 11.14 21.62 26.82
N GLN A 18 11.68 22.84 26.75
CA GLN A 18 12.37 23.32 25.55
C GLN A 18 13.53 22.37 25.20
N GLY A 19 13.32 21.53 24.18
CA GLY A 19 14.35 20.69 23.57
C GLY A 19 14.57 21.13 22.13
N ARG A 20 15.82 21.44 21.78
CA ARG A 20 16.28 21.62 20.39
C ARG A 20 15.75 20.47 19.53
N VAL A 21 15.17 20.78 18.37
CA VAL A 21 14.89 19.80 17.31
C VAL A 21 16.24 19.37 16.73
N GLY A 22 16.90 18.47 17.44
CA GLY A 22 18.06 17.72 16.96
C GLY A 22 17.57 16.57 16.11
N ALA A 23 18.20 16.38 14.95
CA ALA A 23 17.95 15.30 14.02
C ALA A 23 17.82 13.95 14.74
N THR A 24 16.74 13.22 14.47
CA THR A 24 16.55 11.84 14.91
C THR A 24 17.64 10.96 14.30
N PRO A 25 18.51 10.31 15.11
CA PRO A 25 19.52 9.41 14.57
C PRO A 25 18.85 8.12 14.09
N GLY A 26 19.07 7.73 12.83
CA GLY A 26 18.77 6.37 12.35
C GLY A 26 17.78 6.22 11.19
N VAL A 27 17.24 7.29 10.61
CA VAL A 27 16.37 7.19 9.42
C VAL A 27 17.19 7.53 8.17
N GLY A 28 17.30 6.58 7.23
CA GLY A 28 17.94 6.82 5.93
C GLY A 28 17.26 7.95 5.13
N TYR A 29 17.87 8.36 4.02
CA TYR A 29 17.29 9.29 3.07
C TYR A 29 15.89 8.84 2.59
N MET A 30 14.97 9.77 2.46
CA MET A 30 13.67 9.54 1.83
C MET A 30 13.86 9.55 0.31
N ILE A 31 14.00 8.36 -0.29
CA ILE A 31 14.17 8.20 -1.74
C ILE A 31 12.79 8.25 -2.41
N GLY A 32 12.55 9.28 -3.21
CA GLY A 32 11.29 9.51 -3.90
C GLY A 32 11.46 9.85 -5.37
N CYS A 33 10.33 10.00 -6.06
CA CYS A 33 10.29 10.47 -7.44
C CYS A 33 9.25 11.58 -7.58
N TYR A 34 9.56 12.62 -8.35
CA TYR A 34 8.58 13.66 -8.70
C TYR A 34 7.59 13.12 -9.74
N THR A 35 6.41 13.70 -9.84
CA THR A 35 5.46 13.38 -10.93
C THR A 35 5.96 13.81 -12.32
N ARG A 36 7.04 14.61 -12.38
CA ARG A 36 7.55 15.24 -13.60
C ARG A 36 7.90 14.28 -14.76
N PRO A 37 8.51 13.10 -14.56
CA PRO A 37 8.77 12.17 -15.66
C PRO A 37 7.52 11.74 -16.43
N TRP A 38 6.33 11.86 -15.81
CA TRP A 38 5.04 11.56 -16.41
C TRP A 38 4.20 12.83 -16.68
N ALA A 39 4.84 13.99 -16.85
CA ALA A 39 4.13 15.28 -16.98
C ALA A 39 3.10 15.36 -18.12
N GLN A 40 3.19 14.48 -19.12
CA GLN A 40 2.22 14.37 -20.21
C GLN A 40 0.92 13.62 -19.83
N TYR A 41 0.86 13.04 -18.63
CA TYR A 41 -0.29 12.31 -18.10
C TYR A 41 -0.88 13.01 -16.87
N ASP A 42 -2.09 12.59 -16.48
CA ASP A 42 -2.67 12.97 -15.18
C ASP A 42 -1.79 12.44 -14.04
N TYR A 43 -1.67 13.21 -12.96
CA TYR A 43 -0.79 12.88 -11.85
C TYR A 43 -1.08 11.51 -11.22
N ARG A 44 -2.33 11.01 -11.29
CA ARG A 44 -2.67 9.67 -10.78
C ARG A 44 -1.94 8.56 -11.53
N VAL A 45 -1.72 8.72 -12.84
CA VAL A 45 -0.89 7.80 -13.64
C VAL A 45 0.56 7.85 -13.16
N ALA A 46 1.07 9.03 -12.85
CA ALA A 46 2.40 9.18 -12.27
C ALA A 46 2.48 8.49 -10.90
N LEU A 47 1.47 8.66 -10.04
CA LEU A 47 1.43 8.01 -8.73
C LEU A 47 1.43 6.48 -8.84
N ASP A 48 0.64 5.92 -9.76
CA ASP A 48 0.62 4.47 -10.02
C ASP A 48 2.00 3.97 -10.45
N ALA A 49 2.64 4.66 -11.40
CA ALA A 49 3.97 4.30 -11.88
C ALA A 49 5.06 4.45 -10.81
N ILE A 50 4.96 5.46 -9.93
CA ILE A 50 5.91 5.67 -8.82
C ILE A 50 5.82 4.51 -7.82
N VAL A 51 4.62 4.03 -7.51
CA VAL A 51 4.40 2.85 -6.65
C VAL A 51 4.93 1.60 -7.32
N GLU A 52 4.60 1.40 -8.60
CA GLU A 52 5.04 0.25 -9.38
C GLU A 52 6.57 0.21 -9.58
N ALA A 53 7.22 1.38 -9.58
CA ALA A 53 8.68 1.49 -9.57
C ALA A 53 9.30 1.15 -8.19
N GLY A 54 8.50 1.01 -7.14
CA GLY A 54 8.92 0.64 -5.79
C GLY A 54 9.25 1.82 -4.86
N TYR A 55 8.90 3.06 -5.23
CA TYR A 55 9.10 4.21 -4.34
C TYR A 55 8.05 4.25 -3.24
N ARG A 56 8.45 4.77 -2.07
CA ARG A 56 7.55 5.05 -0.93
C ARG A 56 7.26 6.54 -0.73
N TYR A 57 8.02 7.38 -1.40
CA TYR A 57 7.94 8.83 -1.29
C TYR A 57 7.70 9.45 -2.66
N VAL A 58 6.89 10.52 -2.69
CA VAL A 58 6.58 11.26 -3.91
C VAL A 58 6.84 12.75 -3.74
N GLY A 59 7.35 13.36 -4.79
CA GLY A 59 7.30 14.81 -4.97
C GLY A 59 6.18 15.19 -5.94
N LEU A 60 5.35 16.17 -5.59
CA LEU A 60 4.31 16.66 -6.49
C LEU A 60 4.88 17.82 -7.33
N MET A 61 4.95 17.65 -8.65
CA MET A 61 5.51 18.66 -9.56
C MET A 61 4.61 18.80 -10.79
N THR A 62 5.14 18.62 -11.99
CA THR A 62 4.39 18.84 -13.22
C THR A 62 3.49 17.65 -13.53
N THR A 63 2.37 17.95 -14.17
CA THR A 63 1.33 16.99 -14.59
C THR A 63 0.56 17.59 -15.77
N LYS A 64 -0.13 16.76 -16.55
CA LYS A 64 -1.14 17.25 -17.50
C LYS A 64 -2.31 17.80 -16.69
N GLY A 65 -2.64 19.06 -16.91
CA GLY A 65 -3.71 19.74 -16.16
C GLY A 65 -3.73 21.24 -16.45
N LYS A 66 -4.65 21.95 -15.80
CA LYS A 66 -4.93 23.38 -16.04
C LYS A 66 -3.68 24.27 -15.97
N ASN A 67 -2.83 24.04 -14.99
CA ASN A 67 -1.63 24.85 -14.70
C ASN A 67 -0.31 24.11 -14.93
N ASN A 68 -0.37 22.92 -15.54
CA ASN A 68 0.76 21.99 -15.68
C ASN A 68 1.47 21.62 -14.36
N LEU A 69 0.85 21.86 -13.20
CA LEU A 69 1.34 21.57 -11.86
C LEU A 69 0.26 20.83 -11.07
N VAL A 70 0.68 19.90 -10.20
CA VAL A 70 -0.23 19.17 -9.32
C VAL A 70 -0.84 20.10 -8.27
N ILE A 71 0.01 20.93 -7.63
CA ILE A 71 -0.39 21.97 -6.69
C ILE A 71 0.19 23.29 -7.19
N SER A 72 -0.62 24.34 -7.22
CA SER A 72 -0.24 25.70 -7.63
C SER A 72 -0.92 26.73 -6.74
N VAL A 73 -0.61 28.02 -6.94
CA VAL A 73 -1.27 29.12 -6.22
C VAL A 73 -2.79 29.16 -6.42
N ASP A 74 -3.29 28.59 -7.51
CA ASP A 74 -4.74 28.51 -7.79
C ASP A 74 -5.41 27.26 -7.19
N THR A 75 -4.63 26.31 -6.68
CA THR A 75 -5.15 25.07 -6.11
C THR A 75 -5.71 25.35 -4.71
N THR A 76 -6.95 24.93 -4.44
CA THR A 76 -7.54 25.10 -3.11
C THR A 76 -7.08 24.02 -2.13
N PRO A 77 -7.18 24.25 -0.80
CA PRO A 77 -6.88 23.22 0.20
C PRO A 77 -7.73 21.96 0.03
N GLU A 78 -8.98 22.07 -0.43
CA GLU A 78 -9.87 20.93 -0.68
C GLU A 78 -9.39 20.10 -1.87
N GLU A 79 -8.99 20.73 -2.97
CA GLU A 79 -8.39 20.05 -4.12
C GLU A 79 -7.07 19.38 -3.72
N ALA A 80 -6.24 20.06 -2.92
CA ALA A 80 -4.99 19.50 -2.41
C ALA A 80 -5.21 18.32 -1.45
N ALA A 81 -6.26 18.35 -0.63
CA ALA A 81 -6.65 17.23 0.22
C ALA A 81 -7.09 16.00 -0.61
N GLN A 82 -7.75 16.21 -1.76
CA GLN A 82 -8.06 15.09 -2.68
C GLN A 82 -6.79 14.47 -3.27
N VAL A 83 -5.80 15.29 -3.63
CA VAL A 83 -4.48 14.79 -4.04
C VAL A 83 -3.84 13.97 -2.91
N ALA A 84 -3.93 14.46 -1.67
CA ALA A 84 -3.42 13.74 -0.49
C ALA A 84 -4.05 12.35 -0.34
N GLU A 85 -5.36 12.24 -0.52
CA GLU A 85 -6.07 10.97 -0.46
C GLU A 85 -5.65 10.02 -1.60
N GLU A 86 -5.43 10.53 -2.82
CA GLU A 86 -4.92 9.71 -3.92
C GLU A 86 -3.49 9.19 -3.68
N VAL A 87 -2.64 10.00 -3.05
CA VAL A 87 -1.30 9.59 -2.61
C VAL A 87 -1.41 8.51 -1.51
N LYS A 88 -2.27 8.73 -0.52
CA LYS A 88 -2.47 7.82 0.63
C LYS A 88 -3.04 6.46 0.22
N LYS A 89 -4.01 6.42 -0.71
CA LYS A 89 -4.58 5.17 -1.27
C LYS A 89 -3.51 4.25 -1.86
N ARG A 90 -2.39 4.82 -2.27
CA ARG A 90 -1.25 4.14 -2.89
C ARG A 90 -0.10 3.85 -1.94
N GLY A 91 -0.24 4.16 -0.64
CA GLY A 91 0.81 3.95 0.36
C GLY A 91 2.03 4.85 0.19
N LEU A 92 1.91 5.96 -0.54
CA LEU A 92 2.97 6.95 -0.71
C LEU A 92 2.91 8.03 0.36
N ALA A 93 4.04 8.70 0.61
CA ALA A 93 4.12 9.92 1.43
C ALA A 93 4.69 11.10 0.62
N VAL A 94 4.05 12.27 0.72
CA VAL A 94 4.51 13.49 0.05
C VAL A 94 5.72 14.08 0.80
N VAL A 95 6.83 14.26 0.10
CA VAL A 95 8.07 14.83 0.68
C VAL A 95 8.40 16.23 0.17
N SER A 96 7.86 16.61 -0.98
CA SER A 96 8.10 17.91 -1.59
C SER A 96 6.98 18.29 -2.56
N VAL A 97 6.66 19.57 -2.65
CA VAL A 97 5.76 20.14 -3.66
C VAL A 97 6.48 21.24 -4.40
N TYR A 98 6.52 21.19 -5.73
CA TYR A 98 7.01 22.31 -6.54
C TYR A 98 5.89 23.33 -6.75
N GLY A 99 6.03 24.49 -6.09
CA GLY A 99 4.96 25.50 -5.98
C GLY A 99 4.76 26.40 -7.19
N GLY A 100 5.72 26.43 -8.12
CA GLY A 100 5.68 27.34 -9.26
C GLY A 100 5.87 28.81 -8.86
N GLY A 101 5.17 29.71 -9.57
CA GLY A 101 5.25 31.16 -9.38
C GLY A 101 4.25 31.69 -8.35
N ILE A 102 4.57 32.84 -7.76
CA ILE A 102 3.67 33.65 -6.91
C ILE A 102 3.50 35.04 -7.56
N PRO A 103 2.36 35.72 -7.37
CA PRO A 103 1.98 36.89 -8.17
C PRO A 103 2.63 38.20 -7.69
N VAL A 104 3.95 38.20 -7.54
CA VAL A 104 4.76 39.36 -7.12
C VAL A 104 4.94 40.40 -8.22
N ASP A 105 4.60 40.02 -9.45
CA ASP A 105 4.46 40.93 -10.59
C ASP A 105 3.28 41.90 -10.41
N LYS A 106 2.28 41.53 -9.59
CA LYS A 106 1.14 42.40 -9.24
C LYS A 106 1.48 43.33 -8.09
N SER A 107 1.93 42.78 -6.96
CA SER A 107 2.46 43.52 -5.81
C SER A 107 3.11 42.56 -4.82
N LEU A 108 3.86 43.11 -3.84
CA LEU A 108 4.41 42.32 -2.73
C LEU A 108 3.29 41.63 -1.93
N GLU A 109 2.20 42.34 -1.66
CA GLU A 109 1.04 41.85 -0.89
C GLU A 109 0.35 40.70 -1.61
N ALA A 110 0.16 40.82 -2.94
CA ALA A 110 -0.38 39.73 -3.75
C ALA A 110 0.54 38.49 -3.70
N GLY A 111 1.86 38.70 -3.74
CA GLY A 111 2.86 37.65 -3.56
C GLY A 111 2.74 36.93 -2.21
N ILE A 112 2.60 37.69 -1.11
CA ILE A 112 2.41 37.15 0.24
C ILE A 112 1.11 36.36 0.33
N GLU A 113 0.00 36.92 -0.15
CA GLU A 113 -1.31 36.24 -0.11
C GLU A 113 -1.29 34.96 -0.94
N GLY A 114 -0.73 35.01 -2.15
CA GLY A 114 -0.59 33.85 -3.02
C GLY A 114 0.27 32.76 -2.38
N LEU A 115 1.40 33.12 -1.77
CA LEU A 115 2.25 32.16 -1.08
C LEU A 115 1.58 31.54 0.15
N ARG A 116 0.79 32.31 0.92
CA ARG A 116 0.01 31.76 2.05
C ARG A 116 -1.02 30.73 1.58
N LYS A 117 -1.77 31.03 0.51
CA LYS A 117 -2.72 30.08 -0.09
C LYS A 117 -2.00 28.80 -0.54
N LEU A 118 -0.86 28.95 -1.21
CA LEU A 118 -0.05 27.83 -1.64
C LEU A 118 0.46 26.99 -0.46
N ILE A 119 0.88 27.63 0.65
CA ILE A 119 1.27 26.97 1.90
C ILE A 119 0.08 26.19 2.48
N ASP A 120 -1.13 26.75 2.51
CA ASP A 120 -2.31 26.04 3.01
C ASP A 120 -2.64 24.80 2.18
N SER A 121 -2.54 24.89 0.85
CA SER A 121 -2.72 23.73 -0.04
C SER A 121 -1.61 22.69 0.14
N CYS A 122 -0.36 23.13 0.33
CA CYS A 122 0.74 22.23 0.67
C CYS A 122 0.54 21.53 2.02
N ALA A 123 0.00 22.23 3.01
CA ALA A 123 -0.29 21.65 4.32
C ALA A 123 -1.41 20.61 4.21
N ALA A 124 -2.44 20.89 3.42
CA ALA A 124 -3.53 19.96 3.14
C ALA A 124 -3.07 18.69 2.40
N CYS A 125 -2.02 18.77 1.57
CA CYS A 125 -1.43 17.59 0.92
C CYS A 125 -0.40 16.84 1.78
N GLY A 126 -0.06 17.36 2.97
CA GLY A 126 0.83 16.71 3.93
C GLY A 126 2.32 16.78 3.57
N THR A 127 2.75 17.69 2.69
CA THR A 127 4.18 17.86 2.37
C THR A 127 4.98 18.44 3.53
N LYS A 128 6.26 18.07 3.61
CA LYS A 128 7.22 18.65 4.58
C LYS A 128 7.98 19.85 4.02
N ASN A 129 7.93 20.06 2.70
CA ASN A 129 8.68 21.10 2.04
C ASN A 129 7.94 21.66 0.82
N LEU A 130 7.91 22.99 0.73
CA LEU A 130 7.52 23.74 -0.46
C LEU A 130 8.78 24.16 -1.23
N LEU A 131 8.93 23.62 -2.44
CA LEU A 131 10.03 23.90 -3.35
C LEU A 131 9.68 25.02 -4.33
N MET A 132 10.46 26.10 -4.28
CA MET A 132 10.35 27.24 -5.16
C MET A 132 11.43 27.20 -6.24
N GLY A 133 11.05 27.54 -7.47
CA GLY A 133 11.99 27.64 -8.59
C GLY A 133 12.90 28.87 -8.53
N GLY A 134 12.59 29.85 -7.69
CA GLY A 134 13.23 31.16 -7.72
C GLY A 134 12.69 32.04 -8.84
N ILE A 135 13.40 33.14 -9.14
CA ILE A 135 12.96 34.15 -10.10
C ILE A 135 14.14 34.70 -10.90
N GLY A 136 13.99 34.74 -12.22
CA GLY A 136 15.02 35.23 -13.14
C GLY A 136 14.95 36.73 -13.43
N ASP A 137 13.82 37.38 -13.15
CA ASP A 137 13.66 38.83 -13.33
C ASP A 137 14.27 39.58 -12.15
N GLN A 138 15.32 40.35 -12.42
CA GLN A 138 16.03 41.18 -11.44
C GLN A 138 15.12 42.18 -10.73
N LYS A 139 14.08 42.70 -11.39
CA LYS A 139 13.13 43.64 -10.80
C LYS A 139 12.22 42.98 -9.77
N LEU A 140 11.95 41.69 -9.95
CA LEU A 140 11.06 40.91 -9.09
C LEU A 140 11.80 40.12 -8.01
N TYR A 141 13.14 40.06 -8.07
CA TYR A 141 13.97 39.34 -7.08
C TYR A 141 13.66 39.75 -5.64
N GLU A 142 13.75 41.06 -5.34
CA GLU A 142 13.53 41.57 -3.99
C GLU A 142 12.07 41.37 -3.51
N PRO A 143 11.03 41.74 -4.29
CA PRO A 143 9.64 41.42 -3.94
C PRO A 143 9.39 39.93 -3.69
N TYR A 144 9.95 39.06 -4.52
CA TYR A 144 9.78 37.61 -4.43
C TYR A 144 10.32 37.04 -3.12
N TYR A 145 11.56 37.38 -2.77
CA TYR A 145 12.17 36.85 -1.56
C TYR A 145 11.69 37.57 -0.29
N LYS A 146 11.22 38.83 -0.38
CA LYS A 146 10.47 39.46 0.73
C LYS A 146 9.14 38.75 1.00
N ALA A 147 8.42 38.34 -0.04
CA ALA A 147 7.19 37.56 0.12
C ALA A 147 7.47 36.20 0.79
N ILE A 148 8.55 35.52 0.38
CA ILE A 148 9.00 34.28 1.03
C ILE A 148 9.34 34.52 2.50
N ALA A 149 10.16 35.53 2.81
CA ALA A 149 10.55 35.86 4.18
C ALA A 149 9.33 36.11 5.08
N ALA A 150 8.34 36.86 4.60
CA ALA A 150 7.11 37.16 5.32
C ALA A 150 6.22 35.92 5.58
N CYS A 151 6.39 34.84 4.81
CA CYS A 151 5.62 33.61 4.93
C CYS A 151 6.37 32.46 5.63
N CYS A 152 7.65 32.65 5.98
CA CYS A 152 8.45 31.57 6.55
C CYS A 152 7.94 31.07 7.90
N ASP A 153 7.51 31.96 8.79
CA ASP A 153 6.91 31.60 10.08
C ASP A 153 5.56 30.90 9.88
N TYR A 154 4.75 31.38 8.94
CA TYR A 154 3.47 30.75 8.59
C TYR A 154 3.66 29.30 8.10
N ALA A 155 4.66 29.06 7.25
CA ALA A 155 5.03 27.71 6.83
C ALA A 155 5.51 26.84 8.01
N ALA A 156 6.29 27.42 8.93
CA ALA A 156 6.81 26.71 10.10
C ALA A 156 5.68 26.28 11.06
N GLU A 157 4.67 27.14 11.28
CA GLU A 157 3.48 26.82 12.07
C GLU A 157 2.69 25.63 11.50
N LYS A 158 2.75 25.43 10.17
CA LYS A 158 2.14 24.29 9.47
C LYS A 158 3.08 23.07 9.40
N GLY A 159 4.26 23.13 10.02
CA GLY A 159 5.23 22.04 10.04
C GLY A 159 5.98 21.81 8.73
N MET A 160 6.07 22.81 7.85
CA MET A 160 6.79 22.70 6.58
C MET A 160 7.93 23.72 6.43
N GLY A 161 8.97 23.33 5.71
CA GLY A 161 10.01 24.23 5.23
C GLY A 161 9.68 24.86 3.88
N ILE A 162 10.32 25.98 3.56
CA ILE A 162 10.35 26.54 2.20
C ILE A 162 11.78 26.40 1.68
N SER A 163 11.95 26.10 0.40
CA SER A 163 13.27 25.95 -0.20
C SER A 163 13.34 26.56 -1.58
N VAL A 164 14.55 26.98 -1.98
CA VAL A 164 14.88 27.33 -3.36
C VAL A 164 15.85 26.29 -3.91
N LYS A 165 15.75 25.96 -5.20
CA LYS A 165 16.75 25.13 -5.88
C LYS A 165 17.63 25.92 -6.84
N PRO A 166 18.83 25.42 -7.17
CA PRO A 166 19.51 25.84 -8.38
C PRO A 166 18.56 25.79 -9.58
N HIS A 167 18.24 26.94 -10.16
CA HIS A 167 17.35 27.10 -11.31
C HIS A 167 17.74 28.40 -12.01
N GLY A 168 17.62 28.48 -13.34
CA GLY A 168 18.27 29.51 -14.15
C GLY A 168 17.99 30.96 -13.72
N GLY A 169 18.78 31.89 -14.27
CA GLY A 169 18.67 33.30 -13.90
C GLY A 169 19.46 33.62 -12.63
N LEU A 170 18.79 34.04 -11.56
CA LEU A 170 19.42 34.63 -10.37
C LEU A 170 19.72 33.65 -9.23
N ASN A 171 19.41 32.37 -9.43
CA ASN A 171 19.68 31.28 -8.49
C ASN A 171 20.20 30.03 -9.22
N ALA A 172 21.03 30.19 -10.24
CA ALA A 172 21.53 29.11 -11.08
C ALA A 172 22.64 28.26 -10.42
N THR A 173 23.36 28.82 -9.44
CA THR A 173 24.49 28.16 -8.75
C THR A 173 24.32 28.16 -7.24
N GLY A 174 25.07 27.30 -6.54
CA GLY A 174 25.08 27.24 -5.08
C GLY A 174 25.40 28.58 -4.41
N PRO A 175 26.40 29.37 -4.84
CA PRO A 175 26.65 30.71 -4.29
C PRO A 175 25.47 31.67 -4.47
N GLN A 176 24.75 31.60 -5.59
CA GLN A 176 23.58 32.44 -5.83
C GLN A 176 22.40 32.01 -4.93
N CYS A 177 22.19 30.71 -4.75
CA CYS A 177 21.22 30.18 -3.80
C CYS A 177 21.57 30.56 -2.35
N ARG A 178 22.85 30.49 -1.94
CA ARG A 178 23.30 30.95 -0.61
C ARG A 178 22.97 32.42 -0.39
N LYS A 179 23.33 33.29 -1.33
CA LYS A 179 23.04 34.74 -1.25
C LYS A 179 21.54 34.99 -1.05
N THR A 180 20.71 34.18 -1.69
CA THR A 180 19.26 34.24 -1.57
C THR A 180 18.77 33.82 -0.17
N VAL A 181 19.32 32.73 0.38
CA VAL A 181 18.99 32.28 1.75
C VAL A 181 19.46 33.32 2.78
N GLU A 182 20.63 33.90 2.60
CA GLU A 182 21.15 34.99 3.46
C GLU A 182 20.30 36.25 3.37
N PHE A 183 19.81 36.60 2.17
CA PHE A 183 18.88 37.71 1.97
C PHE A 183 17.54 37.50 2.69
N VAL A 184 16.97 36.29 2.60
CA VAL A 184 15.74 35.94 3.32
C VAL A 184 15.98 35.92 4.84
N GLY A 185 17.16 35.49 5.29
CA GLY A 185 17.59 35.61 6.68
C GLY A 185 16.77 34.78 7.68
N HIS A 186 16.14 33.69 7.23
CA HIS A 186 15.19 32.92 8.04
C HIS A 186 15.53 31.41 8.09
N LYS A 187 15.55 30.83 9.30
CA LYS A 187 15.95 29.42 9.53
C LYS A 187 15.05 28.37 8.85
N ASN A 188 13.80 28.73 8.55
CA ASN A 188 12.82 27.86 7.88
C ASN A 188 12.87 27.97 6.34
N PHE A 189 13.87 28.68 5.82
CA PHE A 189 14.15 28.78 4.39
C PHE A 189 15.55 28.25 4.08
N GLY A 190 15.65 27.34 3.12
CA GLY A 190 16.92 26.71 2.76
C GLY A 190 17.00 26.31 1.30
N ILE A 191 17.88 25.35 1.01
CA ILE A 191 18.22 24.96 -0.36
C ILE A 191 17.76 23.53 -0.63
N TRP A 192 17.05 23.34 -1.73
CA TRP A 192 16.81 22.03 -2.32
C TRP A 192 17.82 21.82 -3.45
N TYR A 193 18.94 21.18 -3.17
CA TYR A 193 20.08 21.17 -4.09
C TYR A 193 19.76 20.42 -5.38
N ASP A 194 20.24 20.88 -6.53
CA ASP A 194 19.97 20.27 -7.85
C ASP A 194 21.27 20.23 -8.67
N PRO A 195 22.05 19.13 -8.59
CA PRO A 195 23.34 19.03 -9.27
C PRO A 195 23.21 19.01 -10.79
N GLY A 196 22.12 18.47 -11.35
CA GLY A 196 21.88 18.50 -12.79
C GLY A 196 21.69 19.92 -13.31
N ASN A 197 21.00 20.78 -12.55
CA ASN A 197 20.85 22.19 -12.91
C ASN A 197 22.15 22.98 -12.81
N ILE A 198 23.06 22.65 -11.88
CA ILE A 198 24.40 23.29 -11.84
C ILE A 198 25.14 23.11 -13.16
N PHE A 199 25.16 21.89 -13.70
CA PHE A 199 25.72 21.67 -15.03
C PHE A 199 24.90 22.36 -16.13
N CYS A 200 23.58 22.26 -16.10
CA CYS A 200 22.71 22.81 -17.14
C CYS A 200 22.91 24.32 -17.34
N TYR A 201 22.92 25.09 -16.25
CA TYR A 201 23.04 26.55 -16.31
C TYR A 201 24.47 27.06 -16.39
N SER A 202 25.47 26.18 -16.22
CA SER A 202 26.87 26.50 -16.47
C SER A 202 27.37 26.01 -17.84
N ASP A 203 26.50 25.47 -18.69
CA ASP A 203 26.90 24.80 -19.95
C ASP A 203 27.91 23.66 -19.73
N GLY A 204 27.81 22.94 -18.60
CA GLY A 204 28.75 21.89 -18.23
C GLY A 204 30.06 22.40 -17.59
N LYS A 205 30.23 23.71 -17.40
CA LYS A 205 31.51 24.31 -16.95
C LYS A 205 31.73 24.28 -15.44
N LEU A 206 30.66 24.23 -14.64
CA LEU A 206 30.74 24.17 -13.18
C LEU A 206 30.35 22.76 -12.73
N ASN A 207 31.30 22.06 -12.09
CA ASN A 207 31.05 20.74 -11.54
C ASN A 207 30.26 20.87 -10.21
N PRO A 208 29.16 20.13 -10.02
CA PRO A 208 28.41 20.13 -8.77
C PRO A 208 29.24 19.74 -7.54
N VAL A 209 30.32 18.97 -7.70
CA VAL A 209 31.25 18.65 -6.59
C VAL A 209 31.95 19.91 -6.07
N ASP A 210 32.33 20.82 -6.98
CA ASP A 210 33.01 22.08 -6.65
C ASP A 210 32.01 23.14 -6.17
N ASP A 211 30.75 23.05 -6.61
CA ASP A 211 29.68 23.96 -6.20
C ASP A 211 29.07 23.59 -4.82
N ALA A 212 28.94 22.30 -4.50
CA ALA A 212 28.33 21.81 -3.26
C ALA A 212 28.88 22.43 -1.95
N PRO A 213 30.20 22.70 -1.77
CA PRO A 213 30.71 23.42 -0.61
C PRO A 213 30.03 24.76 -0.33
N SER A 214 29.59 25.44 -1.39
CA SER A 214 28.94 26.74 -1.27
C SER A 214 27.57 26.68 -0.61
N VAL A 215 26.99 25.50 -0.38
CA VAL A 215 25.67 25.35 0.27
C VAL A 215 25.72 24.64 1.62
N ASP A 216 26.92 24.50 2.21
CA ASP A 216 27.12 23.93 3.55
C ASP A 216 26.19 24.58 4.58
N GLY A 217 25.52 23.74 5.37
CA GLY A 217 24.58 24.11 6.43
C GLY A 217 23.17 24.48 5.97
N LEU A 218 22.89 24.54 4.66
CA LEU A 218 21.64 25.10 4.13
C LEU A 218 20.74 24.08 3.40
N VAL A 219 21.23 22.87 3.14
CA VAL A 219 20.52 21.88 2.31
C VAL A 219 19.41 21.17 3.10
N MET A 220 18.18 21.24 2.59
CA MET A 220 16.98 20.63 3.16
C MET A 220 16.52 19.37 2.41
N GLY A 221 16.93 19.24 1.15
CA GLY A 221 16.63 18.11 0.26
C GLY A 221 17.42 18.23 -1.04
N MET A 222 17.29 17.24 -1.92
CA MET A 222 17.99 17.23 -3.20
C MET A 222 17.08 16.74 -4.33
N CYS A 223 17.06 17.47 -5.44
CA CYS A 223 16.58 16.95 -6.71
C CYS A 223 17.64 16.00 -7.26
N VAL A 224 17.25 14.76 -7.56
CA VAL A 224 18.12 13.82 -8.28
C VAL A 224 17.86 14.02 -9.77
N LYS A 225 18.74 14.80 -10.38
CA LYS A 225 18.71 15.16 -11.80
C LYS A 225 20.11 15.05 -12.37
N ASP A 226 20.21 14.37 -13.49
CA ASP A 226 21.48 14.19 -14.20
C ASP A 226 21.56 15.13 -15.40
N PHE A 227 22.70 15.10 -16.08
CA PHE A 227 23.00 16.00 -17.18
C PHE A 227 23.84 15.34 -18.25
N LYS A 228 23.55 15.65 -19.52
CA LYS A 228 24.41 15.38 -20.67
C LYS A 228 24.54 16.62 -21.54
N LEU A 229 25.72 16.81 -22.11
CA LEU A 229 25.92 17.82 -23.14
C LEU A 229 25.23 17.41 -24.46
N PRO A 230 24.69 18.38 -25.22
CA PRO A 230 24.47 19.78 -24.85
C PRO A 230 23.14 19.98 -24.10
N LYS A 231 23.15 20.66 -22.94
CA LYS A 231 21.95 21.13 -22.21
C LYS A 231 20.79 20.12 -22.05
N ASN A 232 21.08 18.83 -21.92
CA ASN A 232 20.07 17.82 -21.73
C ASN A 232 20.00 17.38 -20.26
N VAL A 233 18.82 17.54 -19.65
CA VAL A 233 18.53 17.09 -18.28
C VAL A 233 17.53 15.94 -18.23
N ASP A 234 16.91 15.59 -19.36
CA ASP A 234 16.00 14.44 -19.46
C ASP A 234 16.83 13.17 -19.63
N VAL A 235 17.55 12.85 -18.57
CA VAL A 235 18.58 11.81 -18.47
C VAL A 235 18.33 11.04 -17.18
N THR A 236 18.33 9.71 -17.28
CA THR A 236 18.23 8.82 -16.11
C THR A 236 19.43 9.02 -15.20
N PRO A 237 19.23 9.35 -13.90
CA PRO A 237 20.32 9.52 -12.95
C PRO A 237 21.24 8.31 -12.83
N GLY A 238 22.54 8.59 -12.86
CA GLY A 238 23.60 7.59 -12.90
C GLY A 238 24.09 7.26 -14.32
N THR A 239 23.51 7.88 -15.35
CA THR A 239 23.90 7.66 -16.76
C THR A 239 24.51 8.89 -17.43
N GLY A 240 24.49 10.06 -16.76
CA GLY A 240 25.03 11.32 -17.25
C GLY A 240 26.35 11.70 -16.57
N GLN A 241 26.56 13.01 -16.38
CA GLN A 241 27.82 13.59 -15.92
C GLN A 241 27.86 13.87 -14.41
N VAL A 242 26.74 13.79 -13.70
CA VAL A 242 26.73 14.04 -12.25
C VAL A 242 27.35 12.87 -11.51
N ASP A 243 28.49 13.13 -10.85
CA ASP A 243 29.05 12.20 -9.87
C ASP A 243 28.26 12.30 -8.55
N PHE A 244 27.10 11.64 -8.51
CA PHE A 244 26.23 11.64 -7.34
C PHE A 244 26.93 11.12 -6.08
N SER A 245 27.92 10.23 -6.21
CA SER A 245 28.64 9.67 -5.06
C SER A 245 29.48 10.74 -4.37
N THR A 246 30.27 11.48 -5.15
CA THR A 246 31.13 12.56 -4.63
C THR A 246 30.30 13.76 -4.20
N VAL A 247 29.25 14.12 -4.95
CA VAL A 247 28.32 15.21 -4.56
C VAL A 247 27.66 14.89 -3.23
N LEU A 248 27.07 13.70 -3.07
CA LEU A 248 26.39 13.33 -1.82
C LEU A 248 27.38 13.22 -0.65
N ALA A 249 28.59 12.69 -0.88
CA ALA A 249 29.65 12.68 0.12
C ALA A 249 30.03 14.11 0.55
N ARG A 250 30.11 15.05 -0.40
CA ARG A 250 30.42 16.45 -0.06
C ARG A 250 29.28 17.13 0.67
N LEU A 251 28.03 16.91 0.28
CA LEU A 251 26.86 17.46 0.98
C LEU A 251 26.75 16.91 2.41
N LYS A 252 27.14 15.64 2.65
CA LYS A 252 27.24 15.07 4.01
C LYS A 252 28.25 15.81 4.88
N VAL A 253 29.40 16.21 4.33
CA VAL A 253 30.38 17.07 5.02
C VAL A 253 29.75 18.42 5.38
N GLY A 254 28.94 18.97 4.46
CA GLY A 254 28.17 20.20 4.66
C GLY A 254 26.96 20.08 5.60
N GLY A 255 26.68 18.91 6.18
CA GLY A 255 25.61 18.69 7.15
C GLY A 255 24.37 17.96 6.64
N PHE A 256 24.25 17.69 5.33
CA PHE A 256 23.10 16.97 4.76
C PHE A 256 23.24 15.44 4.91
N LYS A 257 23.04 14.97 6.16
CA LYS A 257 23.20 13.55 6.53
C LYS A 257 21.93 12.73 6.40
N SER A 258 20.78 13.38 6.32
CA SER A 258 19.45 12.79 6.18
C SER A 258 18.53 13.80 5.49
N GLY A 259 17.51 13.34 4.77
CA GLY A 259 16.57 14.20 4.06
C GLY A 259 15.99 13.53 2.84
N ALA A 260 15.33 14.27 1.97
CA ALA A 260 14.73 13.71 0.76
C ALA A 260 15.69 13.77 -0.44
N LEU A 261 15.77 12.66 -1.18
CA LEU A 261 16.40 12.55 -2.50
C LEU A 261 15.28 12.24 -3.49
N VAL A 262 14.88 13.23 -4.30
CA VAL A 262 13.68 13.10 -5.14
C VAL A 262 14.04 13.23 -6.61
N VAL A 263 13.84 12.15 -7.37
CA VAL A 263 14.13 12.06 -8.81
C VAL A 263 13.27 13.05 -9.59
N GLU A 264 13.90 13.97 -10.31
CA GLU A 264 13.18 15.01 -11.06
C GLU A 264 13.06 14.68 -12.56
N CYS A 265 14.08 14.05 -13.14
CA CYS A 265 14.13 13.70 -14.55
C CYS A 265 14.52 12.24 -14.73
N LEU A 266 14.02 11.65 -15.80
CA LEU A 266 14.39 10.33 -16.32
C LEU A 266 14.58 10.47 -17.84
N ALA A 267 15.24 9.51 -18.47
CA ALA A 267 15.22 9.44 -19.93
C ALA A 267 13.76 9.31 -20.42
N PRO A 268 13.34 10.11 -21.41
CA PRO A 268 11.95 10.12 -21.85
C PRO A 268 11.64 8.90 -22.69
N GLY A 269 10.42 8.37 -22.55
CA GLY A 269 9.90 7.30 -23.38
C GLY A 269 8.40 7.10 -23.16
N ASP A 270 7.88 5.93 -23.54
CA ASP A 270 6.53 5.53 -23.17
C ASP A 270 6.41 5.21 -21.67
N LEU A 271 5.21 4.85 -21.21
CA LEU A 271 4.96 4.54 -19.78
C LEU A 271 5.87 3.43 -19.27
N SER A 272 6.04 2.36 -20.05
CA SER A 272 6.85 1.19 -19.69
C SER A 272 8.33 1.54 -19.59
N HIS A 273 8.85 2.33 -20.56
CA HIS A 273 10.22 2.81 -20.54
C HIS A 273 10.47 3.70 -19.31
N THR A 274 9.60 4.69 -19.10
CA THR A 274 9.75 5.66 -18.00
C THR A 274 9.70 4.95 -16.64
N LEU A 275 8.82 3.97 -16.49
CA LEU A 275 8.74 3.11 -15.30
C LEU A 275 10.05 2.34 -15.06
N GLU A 276 10.62 1.75 -16.11
CA GLU A 276 11.88 1.00 -16.00
C GLU A 276 13.07 1.90 -15.64
N GLU A 277 13.16 3.10 -16.22
CA GLU A 277 14.16 4.10 -15.84
C GLU A 277 13.97 4.58 -14.38
N ALA A 278 12.71 4.67 -13.92
CA ALA A 278 12.40 4.99 -12.53
C ALA A 278 12.87 3.88 -11.58
N ARG A 279 12.71 2.59 -11.94
CA ARG A 279 13.22 1.44 -11.17
C ARG A 279 14.74 1.44 -11.08
N LYS A 280 15.42 1.62 -12.22
CA LYS A 280 16.89 1.71 -12.28
C LYS A 280 17.42 2.83 -11.38
N THR A 281 16.76 4.00 -11.44
CA THR A 281 17.16 5.15 -10.63
C THR A 281 16.92 4.92 -9.15
N ARG A 282 15.81 4.27 -8.76
CA ARG A 282 15.55 3.90 -7.36
C ARG A 282 16.68 3.02 -6.84
N GLN A 283 16.98 1.93 -7.55
CA GLN A 283 18.03 0.97 -7.18
C GLN A 283 19.40 1.66 -7.10
N PHE A 284 19.71 2.53 -8.07
CA PHE A 284 20.92 3.34 -8.07
C PHE A 284 21.04 4.20 -6.79
N LEU A 285 19.98 4.92 -6.41
CA LEU A 285 19.97 5.76 -5.20
C LEU A 285 20.04 4.95 -3.91
N GLU A 286 19.37 3.81 -3.87
CA GLU A 286 19.42 2.92 -2.73
C GLU A 286 20.82 2.34 -2.53
N ASN A 287 21.50 1.93 -3.61
CA ASN A 287 22.91 1.52 -3.56
C ASN A 287 23.83 2.67 -3.13
N LEU A 288 23.60 3.87 -3.68
CA LEU A 288 24.37 5.08 -3.36
C LEU A 288 24.27 5.46 -1.87
N THR A 289 23.12 5.24 -1.27
CA THR A 289 22.82 5.62 0.12
C THR A 289 23.04 4.48 1.11
N GLY A 290 23.31 3.26 0.65
CA GLY A 290 23.34 2.05 1.48
C GLY A 290 21.96 1.65 2.01
N GLN A 291 20.90 2.09 1.35
CA GLN A 291 19.50 1.81 1.66
C GLN A 291 18.86 0.85 0.65
N THR A 292 19.66 -0.06 0.10
CA THR A 292 19.22 -1.13 -0.82
C THR A 292 17.92 -1.74 -0.29
N SER A 293 16.80 -1.39 -0.91
CA SER A 293 15.55 -2.09 -0.68
C SER A 293 15.84 -3.47 -1.22
N GLN A 294 15.80 -4.48 -0.36
CA GLN A 294 15.95 -5.85 -0.80
C GLN A 294 14.81 -6.20 -1.75
N GLU A 295 15.05 -6.08 -3.05
CA GLU A 295 14.43 -6.96 -4.04
C GLU A 295 15.46 -8.00 -4.49
N PRO A 296 15.01 -9.25 -4.70
CA PRO A 296 15.88 -10.41 -4.63
C PRO A 296 16.70 -10.57 -5.92
N GLN A 297 17.98 -10.22 -5.90
CA GLN A 297 18.93 -10.73 -6.88
C GLN A 297 20.15 -11.39 -6.23
N ASN A 298 20.28 -12.68 -6.56
CA ASN A 298 21.46 -13.55 -6.55
C ASN A 298 22.66 -13.13 -5.68
N VAL A 299 22.54 -13.38 -4.38
CA VAL A 299 23.70 -13.73 -3.55
C VAL A 299 24.15 -15.15 -3.93
N SER A 300 25.35 -15.27 -4.50
CA SER A 300 26.14 -16.49 -4.44
C SER A 300 27.25 -16.18 -3.42
N THR A 301 27.25 -16.64 -2.17
CA THR A 301 26.92 -17.96 -1.65
C THR A 301 26.41 -17.91 -0.19
N ASN A 302 25.09 -17.78 -0.02
CA ASN A 302 24.24 -18.56 0.89
C ASN A 302 22.82 -17.96 0.82
N LYS A 303 22.14 -18.14 -0.31
CA LYS A 303 20.67 -17.98 -0.33
C LYS A 303 20.14 -18.95 0.71
N GLN A 304 19.63 -18.44 1.82
CA GLN A 304 18.84 -19.28 2.71
C GLN A 304 17.63 -19.71 1.90
N GLN A 305 17.66 -20.99 1.52
CA GLN A 305 16.69 -21.63 0.67
C GLN A 305 15.31 -21.44 1.28
N LEU A 306 14.34 -20.96 0.50
CA LEU A 306 12.96 -20.89 0.97
C LEU A 306 12.49 -22.32 1.20
N GLN A 307 11.95 -22.57 2.40
CA GLN A 307 11.35 -23.84 2.75
C GLN A 307 9.86 -23.64 2.94
N ALA A 308 9.08 -24.61 2.51
CA ALA A 308 7.67 -24.67 2.81
C ALA A 308 7.27 -26.06 3.30
N GLY A 309 6.29 -26.10 4.19
CA GLY A 309 5.64 -27.31 4.63
C GLY A 309 4.13 -27.13 4.55
N VAL A 310 3.44 -28.20 4.22
CA VAL A 310 1.98 -28.19 4.00
C VAL A 310 1.35 -29.33 4.79
N ALA A 311 0.21 -29.03 5.43
CA ALA A 311 -0.57 -30.03 6.12
C ALA A 311 -2.07 -29.73 6.01
N VAL A 312 -2.85 -30.80 6.17
CA VAL A 312 -4.31 -30.79 6.10
C VAL A 312 -4.80 -31.52 7.34
N VAL A 313 -5.67 -30.87 8.11
CA VAL A 313 -6.29 -31.44 9.31
C VAL A 313 -7.80 -31.37 9.17
N ASP A 314 -8.49 -32.46 9.52
CA ASP A 314 -9.95 -32.53 9.55
C ASP A 314 -10.51 -31.68 10.69
N ILE A 315 -11.40 -30.76 10.33
CA ILE A 315 -12.12 -29.87 11.24
C ILE A 315 -13.63 -30.08 11.15
N THR A 316 -14.09 -31.22 10.64
CA THR A 316 -15.50 -31.54 10.44
C THR A 316 -16.21 -31.68 11.80
N PRO A 317 -17.31 -30.96 12.03
CA PRO A 317 -18.12 -31.13 13.25
C PRO A 317 -18.86 -32.47 13.28
N PRO A 318 -19.33 -32.92 14.45
CA PRO A 318 -20.27 -34.04 14.54
C PRO A 318 -21.56 -33.79 13.74
N ILE A 319 -22.15 -34.87 13.21
CA ILE A 319 -23.49 -34.84 12.62
C ILE A 319 -24.50 -34.33 13.66
N GLY A 320 -25.45 -33.51 13.22
CA GLY A 320 -26.43 -32.84 14.09
C GLY A 320 -26.00 -31.46 14.59
N TYR A 321 -24.73 -31.06 14.41
CA TYR A 321 -24.29 -29.70 14.74
C TYR A 321 -24.91 -28.70 13.74
N ARG A 322 -25.22 -27.48 14.21
CA ARG A 322 -25.89 -26.45 13.38
C ARG A 322 -25.01 -26.02 12.20
N MET A 323 -25.63 -25.69 11.09
CA MET A 323 -24.95 -25.25 9.87
C MET A 323 -25.12 -23.75 9.64
N SER A 324 -24.07 -23.07 9.17
CA SER A 324 -24.10 -21.65 8.84
C SER A 324 -24.40 -21.41 7.36
N GLY A 325 -24.65 -20.18 6.94
CA GLY A 325 -24.82 -19.78 5.53
C GLY A 325 -26.24 -19.37 5.15
N TYR A 326 -27.25 -20.03 5.71
CA TYR A 326 -28.65 -19.69 5.49
C TYR A 326 -29.29 -19.13 6.76
N PHE A 327 -30.19 -18.16 6.58
CA PHE A 327 -30.86 -17.41 7.67
C PHE A 327 -31.91 -18.22 8.44
N SER A 328 -31.75 -19.55 8.51
CA SER A 328 -32.65 -20.47 9.18
C SER A 328 -31.86 -21.59 9.85
N GLU A 329 -32.43 -22.19 10.90
CA GLU A 329 -31.81 -23.32 11.58
C GLU A 329 -31.74 -24.53 10.66
N ARG A 330 -30.52 -25.02 10.44
CA ARG A 330 -30.24 -26.28 9.74
C ARG A 330 -29.32 -27.12 10.58
N LEU A 331 -29.60 -28.43 10.63
CA LEU A 331 -28.76 -29.41 11.29
C LEU A 331 -28.09 -30.27 10.24
N SER A 332 -26.81 -30.57 10.44
CA SER A 332 -26.11 -31.49 9.55
C SER A 332 -26.72 -32.89 9.62
N SER A 333 -27.01 -33.47 8.45
CA SER A 333 -27.49 -34.84 8.28
C SER A 333 -26.37 -35.81 7.87
N GLY A 334 -25.17 -35.32 7.59
CA GLY A 334 -24.05 -36.13 7.11
C GLY A 334 -22.86 -35.30 6.61
N VAL A 335 -21.92 -35.96 5.96
CA VAL A 335 -20.71 -35.35 5.37
C VAL A 335 -20.66 -35.74 3.89
N LEU A 336 -20.77 -34.76 3.00
CA LEU A 336 -20.60 -34.96 1.55
C LEU A 336 -19.11 -35.05 1.22
N ASN A 337 -18.32 -34.14 1.78
CA ASN A 337 -16.87 -34.17 1.79
C ASN A 337 -16.35 -33.49 3.07
N PRO A 338 -15.18 -33.91 3.59
CA PRO A 338 -14.65 -33.40 4.85
C PRO A 338 -14.30 -31.92 4.76
N LEU A 339 -14.46 -31.22 5.88
CA LEU A 339 -14.02 -29.83 6.05
C LEU A 339 -12.59 -29.85 6.61
N HIS A 340 -11.68 -29.10 6.00
CA HIS A 340 -10.29 -29.08 6.41
C HIS A 340 -9.80 -27.71 6.87
N ALA A 341 -8.86 -27.71 7.81
CA ALA A 341 -7.88 -26.65 7.99
C ALA A 341 -6.62 -27.01 7.20
N LYS A 342 -6.31 -26.22 6.17
CA LYS A 342 -5.15 -26.43 5.29
C LYS A 342 -4.10 -25.37 5.61
N ALA A 343 -2.96 -25.81 6.11
CA ALA A 343 -1.87 -24.93 6.54
C ALA A 343 -0.70 -24.98 5.56
N LEU A 344 -0.17 -23.81 5.24
CA LEU A 344 1.10 -23.58 4.57
C LEU A 344 2.02 -22.84 5.53
N VAL A 345 3.16 -23.43 5.87
CA VAL A 345 4.22 -22.78 6.66
C VAL A 345 5.39 -22.45 5.75
N LEU A 346 5.87 -21.23 5.83
CA LEU A 346 7.02 -20.72 5.09
C LEU A 346 8.15 -20.39 6.06
N ARG A 347 9.37 -20.82 5.73
CA ARG A 347 10.59 -20.48 6.48
C ARG A 347 11.65 -19.94 5.54
N GLN A 348 12.22 -18.79 5.90
CA GLN A 348 13.38 -18.24 5.23
C GLN A 348 14.27 -17.56 6.27
N GLY A 349 15.47 -18.12 6.46
CA GLY A 349 16.37 -17.66 7.50
C GLY A 349 15.80 -17.80 8.90
N GLY A 350 15.86 -16.72 9.68
CA GLY A 350 15.27 -16.67 11.03
C GLY A 350 13.75 -16.49 11.04
N THR A 351 13.14 -16.18 9.90
CA THR A 351 11.71 -15.83 9.82
C THR A 351 10.86 -17.05 9.50
N ARG A 352 9.73 -17.17 10.20
CA ARG A 352 8.69 -18.16 9.96
C ARG A 352 7.33 -17.47 9.86
N ALA A 353 6.50 -17.93 8.94
CA ALA A 353 5.13 -17.47 8.76
C ALA A 353 4.20 -18.65 8.42
N ALA A 354 2.92 -18.52 8.74
CA ALA A 354 1.92 -19.54 8.44
C ALA A 354 0.69 -18.91 7.78
N MET A 355 0.06 -19.63 6.85
CA MET A 355 -1.25 -19.30 6.28
C MET A 355 -2.15 -20.52 6.45
N VAL A 356 -3.34 -20.34 7.01
CA VAL A 356 -4.32 -21.41 7.20
C VAL A 356 -5.65 -21.02 6.59
N PHE A 357 -6.15 -21.87 5.70
CA PHE A 357 -7.47 -21.72 5.09
C PHE A 357 -8.38 -22.83 5.62
N CYS A 358 -9.49 -22.43 6.22
CA CYS A 358 -10.44 -23.34 6.87
C CYS A 358 -11.72 -23.44 6.05
N ASP A 359 -12.19 -24.66 5.79
CA ASP A 359 -13.44 -24.94 5.09
C ASP A 359 -14.66 -24.66 5.98
N ILE A 360 -14.86 -23.40 6.34
CA ILE A 360 -15.95 -22.88 7.19
C ILE A 360 -16.43 -21.53 6.66
N ILE A 361 -17.54 -21.01 7.19
CA ILE A 361 -18.09 -19.73 6.73
C ILE A 361 -17.24 -18.51 7.12
N GLY A 362 -16.62 -18.55 8.30
CA GLY A 362 -15.99 -17.39 8.91
C GLY A 362 -15.21 -17.76 10.17
N LEU A 363 -14.31 -16.85 10.56
CA LEU A 363 -13.50 -16.94 11.77
C LEU A 363 -13.90 -15.83 12.73
N SER A 364 -14.34 -16.20 13.94
CA SER A 364 -14.59 -15.21 14.99
C SER A 364 -13.26 -14.60 15.49
N PRO A 365 -13.27 -13.35 15.99
CA PRO A 365 -12.08 -12.75 16.60
C PRO A 365 -11.47 -13.58 17.75
N ASP A 366 -12.31 -14.23 18.56
CA ASP A 366 -11.87 -15.09 19.67
C ASP A 366 -11.09 -16.32 19.17
N VAL A 367 -11.69 -17.09 18.25
CA VAL A 367 -11.04 -18.28 17.66
C VAL A 367 -9.73 -17.89 16.97
N SER A 368 -9.72 -16.79 16.21
CA SER A 368 -8.53 -16.29 15.54
C SER A 368 -7.41 -15.95 16.52
N LYS A 369 -7.72 -15.20 17.59
CA LYS A 369 -6.76 -14.82 18.63
C LYS A 369 -6.20 -16.06 19.34
N ARG A 370 -7.07 -16.94 19.83
CA ARG A 370 -6.67 -18.17 20.54
C ARG A 370 -5.79 -19.07 19.69
N ALA A 371 -6.16 -19.30 18.42
CA ALA A 371 -5.38 -20.14 17.52
C ALA A 371 -3.99 -19.56 17.24
N ARG A 372 -3.86 -18.24 17.03
CA ARG A 372 -2.55 -17.59 16.84
C ARG A 372 -1.67 -17.66 18.09
N GLU A 373 -2.24 -17.35 19.25
CA GLU A 373 -1.52 -17.38 20.53
C GLU A 373 -1.02 -18.79 20.86
N GLN A 374 -1.88 -19.80 20.69
CA GLN A 374 -1.52 -21.18 20.94
C GLN A 374 -0.52 -21.72 19.90
N ALA A 375 -0.70 -21.41 18.61
CA ALA A 375 0.26 -21.80 17.58
C ALA A 375 1.64 -21.17 17.82
N GLN A 376 1.71 -19.92 18.28
CA GLN A 376 2.97 -19.29 18.66
C GLN A 376 3.67 -20.05 19.79
N GLN A 377 2.92 -20.45 20.82
CA GLN A 377 3.47 -21.24 21.94
C GLN A 377 4.00 -22.59 21.48
N GLU A 378 3.31 -23.27 20.56
CA GLU A 378 3.65 -24.64 20.14
C GLU A 378 4.70 -24.72 19.01
N THR A 379 4.84 -23.67 18.19
CA THR A 379 5.71 -23.69 16.99
C THR A 379 6.81 -22.62 16.98
N GLY A 380 6.67 -21.59 17.82
CA GLY A 380 7.53 -20.41 17.81
C GLY A 380 7.29 -19.46 16.63
N ILE A 381 6.27 -19.69 15.80
CA ILE A 381 5.86 -18.74 14.75
C ILE A 381 5.14 -17.57 15.43
N ALA A 382 5.64 -16.34 15.26
CA ALA A 382 5.02 -15.15 15.86
C ALA A 382 3.55 -15.00 15.42
N ALA A 383 2.66 -14.65 16.34
CA ALA A 383 1.21 -14.54 16.12
C ALA A 383 0.85 -13.53 15.02
N GLU A 384 1.65 -12.48 14.86
CA GLU A 384 1.56 -11.49 13.78
C GLU A 384 1.92 -12.07 12.40
N ASN A 385 2.68 -13.17 12.34
CA ASN A 385 3.09 -13.84 11.11
C ASN A 385 2.17 -15.01 10.70
N ILE A 386 1.04 -15.20 11.41
CA ILE A 386 0.07 -16.27 11.12
C ILE A 386 -1.16 -15.66 10.46
N LEU A 387 -1.48 -16.00 9.22
CA LEU A 387 -2.73 -15.63 8.57
C LEU A 387 -3.75 -16.75 8.72
N LEU A 388 -4.98 -16.41 9.13
CA LEU A 388 -6.10 -17.35 9.19
C LEU A 388 -7.22 -16.82 8.30
N ALA A 389 -7.75 -17.67 7.42
CA ALA A 389 -8.82 -17.37 6.50
C ALA A 389 -9.87 -18.49 6.50
N ALA A 390 -11.10 -18.12 6.19
CA ALA A 390 -12.20 -19.06 5.96
C ALA A 390 -12.50 -19.07 4.46
N THR A 391 -12.86 -20.24 3.91
CA THR A 391 -13.26 -20.34 2.49
C THR A 391 -14.67 -19.80 2.24
N HIS A 392 -15.42 -19.52 3.30
CA HIS A 392 -16.79 -19.03 3.23
C HIS A 392 -17.82 -20.07 2.74
N THR A 393 -17.59 -21.37 2.97
CA THR A 393 -18.60 -22.40 2.63
C THR A 393 -19.89 -22.22 3.44
N HIS A 394 -21.03 -22.27 2.74
CA HIS A 394 -22.39 -22.23 3.29
C HIS A 394 -22.89 -23.60 3.77
N THR A 395 -22.07 -24.65 3.68
CA THR A 395 -22.38 -25.97 4.22
C THR A 395 -21.37 -26.38 5.30
N GLY A 396 -20.90 -25.40 6.10
CA GLY A 396 -20.07 -25.59 7.29
C GLY A 396 -20.81 -25.32 8.62
N PRO A 397 -20.12 -25.42 9.77
CA PRO A 397 -20.70 -25.22 11.10
C PRO A 397 -21.11 -23.78 11.39
N LEU A 398 -22.24 -23.62 12.09
CA LEU A 398 -22.65 -22.39 12.77
C LEU A 398 -22.18 -22.44 14.23
N TYR A 399 -21.01 -21.85 14.51
CA TYR A 399 -20.42 -21.84 15.86
C TYR A 399 -20.28 -20.44 16.48
N HIS A 400 -20.51 -19.39 15.68
CA HIS A 400 -20.46 -17.99 16.09
C HIS A 400 -21.53 -17.18 15.34
N ASP A 401 -21.63 -15.88 15.67
CA ASP A 401 -22.55 -14.88 15.09
C ASP A 401 -23.97 -14.89 15.69
N ALA A 402 -24.74 -13.82 15.44
CA ALA A 402 -26.00 -13.52 16.10
C ALA A 402 -27.07 -14.62 15.93
N LEU A 403 -27.08 -15.32 14.78
CA LEU A 403 -27.99 -16.43 14.56
C LEU A 403 -27.67 -17.60 15.50
N ARG A 404 -26.38 -17.88 15.75
CA ARG A 404 -25.96 -18.91 16.70
C ARG A 404 -26.44 -18.57 18.10
N ASP A 405 -26.19 -17.33 18.56
CA ASP A 405 -26.55 -16.88 19.90
C ASP A 405 -28.07 -16.98 20.11
N TYR A 406 -28.86 -16.49 19.15
CA TYR A 406 -30.32 -16.58 19.19
C TYR A 406 -30.82 -18.03 19.28
N LEU A 407 -30.28 -18.95 18.46
CA LEU A 407 -30.71 -20.35 18.47
C LEU A 407 -30.28 -21.07 19.75
N HIS A 408 -29.09 -20.77 20.26
CA HIS A 408 -28.56 -21.30 21.50
C HIS A 408 -29.42 -20.89 22.70
N GLU A 409 -29.65 -19.59 22.88
CA GLU A 409 -30.47 -19.05 23.97
C GLU A 409 -31.88 -19.65 23.95
N ARG A 410 -32.49 -19.76 22.76
CA ARG A 410 -33.80 -20.38 22.57
C ARG A 410 -33.81 -21.86 22.97
N ALA A 411 -32.77 -22.61 22.64
CA ALA A 411 -32.65 -24.02 23.00
C ALA A 411 -32.47 -24.21 24.51
N VAL A 412 -31.58 -23.44 25.13
CA VAL A 412 -31.35 -23.44 26.59
C VAL A 412 -32.62 -23.04 27.36
N ALA A 413 -33.32 -21.99 26.93
CA ALA A 413 -34.57 -21.57 27.57
C ALA A 413 -35.65 -22.66 27.53
N LYS A 414 -35.68 -23.46 26.46
CA LYS A 414 -36.67 -24.54 26.29
C LYS A 414 -36.28 -25.85 26.99
N GLN A 415 -35.00 -26.18 27.04
CA GLN A 415 -34.53 -27.54 27.40
C GLN A 415 -33.49 -27.56 28.54
N GLY A 416 -33.14 -26.40 29.11
CA GLY A 416 -32.09 -26.25 30.12
C GLY A 416 -30.66 -26.42 29.60
N LYS A 417 -30.50 -26.89 28.36
CA LYS A 417 -29.25 -27.04 27.62
C LYS A 417 -29.49 -26.91 26.12
N ASP A 418 -28.43 -26.71 25.35
CA ASP A 418 -28.50 -26.74 23.89
C ASP A 418 -28.01 -28.10 23.34
N PRO A 419 -28.90 -28.96 22.83
CA PRO A 419 -28.52 -30.28 22.33
C PRO A 419 -27.67 -30.22 21.04
N CYS A 420 -27.61 -29.07 20.36
CA CYS A 420 -26.80 -28.93 19.14
C CYS A 420 -25.36 -28.47 19.42
N GLU A 421 -25.04 -28.10 20.66
CA GLU A 421 -23.72 -27.62 21.09
C GLU A 421 -23.15 -28.46 22.24
N GLU A 422 -23.39 -29.78 22.24
CA GLU A 422 -22.81 -30.70 23.24
C GLU A 422 -21.28 -30.83 23.11
N LYS A 423 -20.72 -30.41 21.96
CA LYS A 423 -19.28 -30.30 21.73
C LYS A 423 -18.88 -28.84 21.59
N ASP A 424 -17.77 -28.48 22.24
CA ASP A 424 -17.11 -27.20 22.04
C ASP A 424 -16.37 -27.21 20.69
N TYR A 425 -17.12 -27.00 19.62
CA TYR A 425 -16.57 -26.89 18.27
C TYR A 425 -15.57 -25.72 18.13
N PRO A 426 -15.79 -24.53 18.73
CA PRO A 426 -14.76 -23.48 18.74
C PRO A 426 -13.40 -23.97 19.26
N ALA A 427 -13.36 -24.74 20.35
CA ALA A 427 -12.12 -25.34 20.86
C ALA A 427 -11.54 -26.41 19.90
N GLN A 428 -12.39 -27.25 19.30
CA GLN A 428 -11.98 -28.22 18.28
C GLN A 428 -11.34 -27.52 17.07
N LEU A 429 -11.93 -26.42 16.60
CA LEU A 429 -11.43 -25.63 15.48
C LEU A 429 -10.07 -24.99 15.80
N VAL A 430 -9.92 -24.40 16.99
CA VAL A 430 -8.61 -23.87 17.46
C VAL A 430 -7.56 -24.98 17.46
N ALA A 431 -7.87 -26.14 18.03
CA ALA A 431 -6.96 -27.28 18.07
C ALA A 431 -6.59 -27.77 16.65
N GLY A 432 -7.56 -27.85 15.75
CA GLY A 432 -7.33 -28.25 14.36
C GLY A 432 -6.45 -27.28 13.58
N ILE A 433 -6.64 -25.97 13.76
CA ILE A 433 -5.78 -24.93 13.16
C ILE A 433 -4.35 -25.04 13.68
N VAL A 434 -4.17 -25.13 15.00
CA VAL A 434 -2.85 -25.25 15.64
C VAL A 434 -2.14 -26.52 15.16
N GLU A 435 -2.85 -27.64 15.12
CA GLU A 435 -2.31 -28.91 14.66
C GLU A 435 -1.92 -28.87 13.17
N ALA A 436 -2.71 -28.23 12.32
CA ALA A 436 -2.36 -28.04 10.91
C ALA A 436 -1.06 -27.24 10.76
N ILE A 437 -0.90 -26.15 11.53
CA ILE A 437 0.33 -25.35 11.52
C ILE A 437 1.52 -26.19 12.00
N LYS A 438 1.38 -26.95 13.10
CA LYS A 438 2.45 -27.80 13.62
C LYS A 438 2.88 -28.87 12.64
N GLN A 439 1.93 -29.56 12.01
CA GLN A 439 2.24 -30.58 11.02
C GLN A 439 2.90 -29.98 9.77
N ALA A 440 2.46 -28.81 9.33
CA ALA A 440 3.10 -28.09 8.23
C ALA A 440 4.52 -27.66 8.61
N ASP A 441 4.72 -27.10 9.82
CA ASP A 441 6.01 -26.66 10.34
C ASP A 441 6.98 -27.83 10.63
N ALA A 442 6.48 -29.05 10.78
CA ALA A 442 7.29 -30.27 10.86
C ALA A 442 7.69 -30.84 9.50
N LYS A 443 6.93 -30.53 8.43
CA LYS A 443 7.14 -31.05 7.06
C LYS A 443 7.90 -30.08 6.16
N VAL A 444 8.51 -29.05 6.71
CA VAL A 444 9.18 -28.00 5.91
C VAL A 444 10.33 -28.58 5.11
N GLN A 445 10.28 -28.37 3.81
CA GLN A 445 11.31 -28.76 2.87
C GLN A 445 11.62 -27.61 1.92
N PRO A 446 12.82 -27.57 1.32
CA PRO A 446 13.12 -26.66 0.23
C PRO A 446 12.07 -26.64 -0.88
N VAL A 447 11.68 -25.44 -1.33
CA VAL A 447 10.68 -25.27 -2.39
C VAL A 447 11.04 -24.20 -3.40
N LEU A 448 10.41 -24.29 -4.58
CA LEU A 448 10.32 -23.23 -5.58
C LEU A 448 8.89 -22.67 -5.58
N LEU A 449 8.77 -21.35 -5.75
CA LEU A 449 7.49 -20.67 -5.93
C LEU A 449 7.34 -20.20 -7.38
N GLU A 450 6.19 -20.49 -7.97
CA GLU A 450 5.74 -19.94 -9.23
C GLU A 450 4.49 -19.10 -8.97
N ALA A 451 4.36 -17.93 -9.59
CA ALA A 451 3.21 -17.06 -9.41
C ALA A 451 2.65 -16.62 -10.75
N GLY A 452 1.33 -16.46 -10.82
CA GLY A 452 0.64 -16.02 -12.03
C GLY A 452 -0.74 -15.48 -11.74
N VAL A 453 -1.27 -14.75 -12.71
CA VAL A 453 -2.66 -14.28 -12.70
C VAL A 453 -3.30 -14.71 -14.01
N ALA A 454 -4.43 -15.41 -13.90
CA ALA A 454 -5.30 -15.71 -15.03
C ALA A 454 -6.55 -14.84 -14.99
N GLN A 455 -7.29 -14.80 -16.10
CA GLN A 455 -8.56 -14.09 -16.22
C GLN A 455 -9.65 -15.14 -16.45
N GLN A 456 -10.65 -15.19 -15.57
CA GLN A 456 -11.77 -16.10 -15.68
C GLN A 456 -13.10 -15.35 -15.66
N GLN A 457 -13.78 -15.40 -16.81
CA GLN A 457 -15.07 -14.78 -17.03
C GLN A 457 -16.18 -15.82 -16.98
N GLY A 458 -17.40 -15.38 -16.69
CA GLY A 458 -18.59 -16.22 -16.79
C GLY A 458 -18.69 -17.32 -15.72
N LEU A 459 -17.98 -17.22 -14.60
CA LEU A 459 -18.25 -18.05 -13.41
C LEU A 459 -18.76 -17.22 -12.22
N SER A 460 -18.37 -15.95 -12.16
CA SER A 460 -18.72 -15.01 -11.11
C SER A 460 -19.61 -13.90 -11.66
N PHE A 461 -20.66 -13.57 -10.92
CA PHE A 461 -21.66 -12.57 -11.30
C PHE A 461 -21.98 -11.68 -10.10
N ASN A 462 -22.21 -10.39 -10.35
CA ASN A 462 -22.66 -9.51 -9.27
C ASN A 462 -24.08 -9.90 -8.86
N ARG A 463 -24.35 -10.00 -7.56
CA ARG A 463 -25.64 -10.42 -6.99
C ARG A 463 -26.51 -9.25 -6.54
N ARG A 464 -26.09 -8.02 -6.79
CA ARG A 464 -26.79 -6.76 -6.43
C ARG A 464 -27.09 -5.96 -7.69
N PHE A 465 -28.31 -5.47 -7.80
CA PHE A 465 -28.77 -4.77 -9.01
C PHE A 465 -29.51 -3.50 -8.67
N HIS A 466 -29.28 -2.44 -9.44
CA HIS A 466 -30.12 -1.26 -9.45
C HIS A 466 -31.41 -1.56 -10.21
N MET A 467 -32.55 -1.23 -9.60
CA MET A 467 -33.88 -1.45 -10.13
C MET A 467 -34.50 -0.14 -10.65
N LYS A 468 -35.50 -0.24 -11.54
CA LYS A 468 -36.21 0.93 -12.09
C LYS A 468 -36.94 1.79 -11.04
N ASP A 469 -37.30 1.20 -9.91
CA ASP A 469 -37.93 1.89 -8.77
C ASP A 469 -36.92 2.66 -7.89
N GLY A 470 -35.63 2.64 -8.24
CA GLY A 470 -34.55 3.31 -7.50
C GLY A 470 -33.92 2.47 -6.39
N THR A 471 -34.44 1.27 -6.10
CA THR A 471 -33.87 0.37 -5.07
C THR A 471 -32.65 -0.40 -5.57
N VAL A 472 -31.83 -0.90 -4.63
CA VAL A 472 -30.81 -1.93 -4.90
C VAL A 472 -31.29 -3.24 -4.31
N ARG A 473 -31.47 -4.27 -5.14
CA ARG A 473 -31.99 -5.58 -4.71
C ARG A 473 -30.93 -6.67 -4.84
N PHE A 474 -30.95 -7.59 -3.89
CA PHE A 474 -30.16 -8.83 -3.89
C PHE A 474 -30.89 -9.89 -4.72
N ASN A 475 -30.22 -10.48 -5.72
CA ASN A 475 -30.74 -11.54 -6.59
C ASN A 475 -32.22 -11.34 -7.03
N PRO A 476 -32.56 -10.31 -7.82
CA PRO A 476 -33.94 -9.98 -8.20
C PRO A 476 -34.63 -10.99 -9.15
N GLY A 477 -34.03 -12.16 -9.38
CA GLY A 477 -34.54 -13.22 -10.26
C GLY A 477 -34.08 -13.12 -11.71
N PRO A 478 -34.16 -14.23 -12.47
CA PRO A 478 -33.73 -14.31 -13.87
C PRO A 478 -34.53 -13.40 -14.78
N LEU A 479 -33.85 -12.73 -15.71
CA LEU A 479 -34.44 -11.89 -16.76
C LEU A 479 -35.46 -10.87 -16.22
N ASN A 480 -35.28 -10.41 -14.99
CA ASN A 480 -36.21 -9.46 -14.38
C ASN A 480 -36.20 -8.14 -15.19
N PRO A 481 -37.34 -7.75 -15.80
CA PRO A 481 -37.41 -6.59 -16.69
C PRO A 481 -37.21 -5.25 -15.97
N ASP A 482 -37.22 -5.23 -14.64
CA ASP A 482 -37.02 -4.04 -13.82
C ASP A 482 -35.55 -3.83 -13.43
N ILE A 483 -34.65 -4.75 -13.78
CA ILE A 483 -33.21 -4.55 -13.64
C ILE A 483 -32.77 -3.42 -14.58
N VAL A 484 -32.03 -2.45 -14.05
CA VAL A 484 -31.36 -1.41 -14.83
C VAL A 484 -29.94 -1.85 -15.16
N ARG A 485 -29.18 -2.26 -14.14
CA ARG A 485 -27.79 -2.73 -14.25
C ARG A 485 -27.31 -3.37 -12.94
N ALA A 486 -26.21 -4.12 -13.00
CA ALA A 486 -25.47 -4.54 -11.81
C ALA A 486 -25.01 -3.32 -10.97
N ALA A 487 -24.97 -3.50 -9.66
CA ALA A 487 -24.58 -2.47 -8.70
C ALA A 487 -23.07 -2.21 -8.69
N GLY A 488 -22.26 -3.22 -9.04
CA GLY A 488 -20.81 -3.13 -9.12
C GLY A 488 -20.22 -4.06 -10.19
N PRO A 489 -18.92 -3.92 -10.47
CA PRO A 489 -18.21 -4.83 -11.36
C PRO A 489 -18.03 -6.21 -10.70
N ILE A 490 -17.54 -7.17 -11.49
CA ILE A 490 -16.90 -8.38 -10.97
C ILE A 490 -15.38 -8.19 -11.00
N ASP A 491 -14.65 -8.98 -10.21
CA ASP A 491 -13.22 -9.19 -10.40
C ASP A 491 -12.99 -10.59 -11.02
N PRO A 492 -12.63 -10.67 -12.31
CA PRO A 492 -12.39 -11.93 -13.00
C PRO A 492 -10.99 -12.52 -12.74
N SER A 493 -10.15 -11.87 -11.94
CA SER A 493 -8.75 -12.29 -11.76
C SER A 493 -8.66 -13.55 -10.89
N VAL A 494 -7.89 -14.53 -11.37
CA VAL A 494 -7.53 -15.73 -10.60
C VAL A 494 -6.06 -15.62 -10.26
N GLY A 495 -5.76 -15.25 -9.01
CA GLY A 495 -4.39 -15.21 -8.51
C GLY A 495 -3.94 -16.62 -8.11
N VAL A 496 -2.74 -17.01 -8.52
CA VAL A 496 -2.19 -18.35 -8.25
C VAL A 496 -0.74 -18.22 -7.76
N VAL A 497 -0.43 -18.92 -6.67
CA VAL A 497 0.94 -19.25 -6.25
C VAL A 497 1.06 -20.77 -6.19
N LEU A 498 1.95 -21.34 -6.97
CA LEU A 498 2.24 -22.77 -7.01
C LEU A 498 3.55 -23.05 -6.28
N LEU A 499 3.53 -24.03 -5.37
CA LEU A 499 4.67 -24.52 -4.63
C LEU A 499 5.14 -25.84 -5.25
N ARG A 500 6.41 -25.88 -5.64
CA ARG A 500 7.06 -27.10 -6.13
C ARG A 500 8.18 -27.51 -5.20
N ASP A 501 8.54 -28.80 -5.25
CA ASP A 501 9.78 -29.27 -4.63
C ASP A 501 11.02 -28.55 -5.21
N ALA A 502 12.16 -28.72 -4.55
CA ALA A 502 13.40 -28.04 -4.93
C ALA A 502 13.84 -28.30 -6.38
N ASP A 503 13.48 -29.47 -6.92
CA ASP A 503 13.81 -29.89 -8.29
C ASP A 503 12.79 -29.38 -9.33
N GLY A 504 11.69 -28.76 -8.90
CA GLY A 504 10.61 -28.27 -9.75
C GLY A 504 9.73 -29.37 -10.36
N LYS A 505 9.89 -30.62 -9.93
CA LYS A 505 9.24 -31.79 -10.56
C LYS A 505 7.84 -32.01 -10.01
N ASN A 506 7.69 -31.97 -8.68
CA ASN A 506 6.42 -32.27 -8.03
C ASN A 506 5.78 -30.99 -7.49
N ALA A 507 4.48 -30.82 -7.74
CA ALA A 507 3.70 -29.76 -7.13
C ALA A 507 3.22 -30.20 -5.74
N LEU A 508 3.54 -29.41 -4.72
CA LEU A 508 3.22 -29.70 -3.32
C LEU A 508 1.87 -29.08 -2.94
N ALA A 509 1.68 -27.81 -3.30
CA ALA A 509 0.47 -27.07 -2.99
C ALA A 509 0.27 -25.87 -3.92
N GLY A 510 -0.95 -25.38 -3.97
CA GLY A 510 -1.29 -24.12 -4.62
C GLY A 510 -2.09 -23.22 -3.69
N VAL A 511 -1.78 -21.94 -3.67
CA VAL A 511 -2.63 -20.90 -3.08
C VAL A 511 -3.35 -20.21 -4.23
N VAL A 512 -4.68 -20.33 -4.27
CA VAL A 512 -5.52 -19.71 -5.29
C VAL A 512 -6.43 -18.68 -4.64
N SER A 513 -6.55 -17.51 -5.24
CA SER A 513 -7.54 -16.51 -4.87
C SER A 513 -8.45 -16.21 -6.05
N PHE A 514 -9.75 -16.46 -5.91
CA PHE A 514 -10.75 -16.15 -6.93
C PHE A 514 -12.04 -15.60 -6.31
N PRO A 515 -12.46 -14.37 -6.68
CA PRO A 515 -13.68 -13.71 -6.20
C PRO A 515 -14.99 -14.44 -6.58
N LEU A 516 -15.43 -15.36 -5.72
CA LEU A 516 -16.71 -16.07 -5.85
C LEU A 516 -17.22 -16.57 -4.49
N HIS A 517 -18.50 -16.34 -4.18
CA HIS A 517 -19.14 -16.91 -3.00
C HIS A 517 -19.19 -18.44 -3.05
N LEU A 518 -18.85 -19.10 -1.94
CA LEU A 518 -18.94 -20.56 -1.78
C LEU A 518 -20.33 -20.97 -1.27
N ASP A 519 -21.31 -20.81 -2.15
CA ASP A 519 -22.69 -21.26 -1.97
C ASP A 519 -23.14 -22.07 -3.21
N THR A 520 -22.21 -22.79 -3.84
CA THR A 520 -22.51 -23.61 -5.04
C THR A 520 -23.04 -24.99 -4.66
N THR A 521 -22.79 -25.41 -3.43
CA THR A 521 -23.25 -26.68 -2.84
C THR A 521 -24.26 -26.39 -1.72
N GLY A 522 -25.51 -26.80 -1.92
CA GLY A 522 -26.59 -26.68 -0.93
C GLY A 522 -26.83 -27.94 -0.11
N GLY A 523 -27.99 -27.99 0.57
CA GLY A 523 -28.44 -29.16 1.34
C GLY A 523 -28.03 -29.13 2.82
N THR A 524 -27.99 -30.31 3.45
CA THR A 524 -27.71 -30.47 4.89
C THR A 524 -26.54 -31.42 5.17
N GLN A 525 -25.72 -31.76 4.18
CA GLN A 525 -24.48 -32.49 4.40
C GLN A 525 -23.31 -31.51 4.41
N TYR A 526 -22.30 -31.73 5.26
CA TYR A 526 -21.10 -30.89 5.30
C TYR A 526 -20.33 -30.98 3.99
N GLY A 527 -19.85 -29.84 3.50
CA GLY A 527 -19.02 -29.76 2.30
C GLY A 527 -18.18 -28.49 2.21
N ALA A 528 -17.00 -28.62 1.61
CA ALA A 528 -16.06 -27.54 1.34
C ALA A 528 -16.33 -26.81 0.01
N ASP A 529 -17.52 -27.00 -0.57
CA ASP A 529 -18.00 -26.35 -1.80
C ASP A 529 -17.09 -26.60 -3.03
N TYR A 530 -17.14 -25.75 -4.07
CA TYR A 530 -16.39 -25.96 -5.32
C TYR A 530 -14.86 -26.06 -5.14
N PRO A 531 -14.19 -25.44 -4.14
CA PRO A 531 -12.76 -25.65 -3.93
C PRO A 531 -12.38 -27.11 -3.68
N TYR A 532 -13.26 -27.92 -3.08
CA TYR A 532 -13.02 -29.37 -2.97
C TYR A 532 -12.85 -30.01 -4.34
N PHE A 533 -13.79 -29.76 -5.25
CA PHE A 533 -13.78 -30.32 -6.60
C PHE A 533 -12.65 -29.74 -7.45
N ALA A 534 -12.32 -28.46 -7.27
CA ALA A 534 -11.16 -27.84 -7.91
C ALA A 534 -9.85 -28.53 -7.48
N GLU A 535 -9.69 -28.84 -6.19
CA GLU A 535 -8.55 -29.60 -5.71
C GLU A 535 -8.50 -31.01 -6.31
N GLN A 536 -9.63 -31.73 -6.35
CA GLN A 536 -9.69 -33.06 -6.97
C GLN A 536 -9.28 -33.02 -8.45
N ALA A 537 -9.74 -32.01 -9.20
CA ALA A 537 -9.36 -31.83 -10.60
C ALA A 537 -7.86 -31.51 -10.76
N LEU A 538 -7.30 -30.68 -9.87
CA LEU A 538 -5.87 -30.37 -9.88
C LEU A 538 -5.02 -31.59 -9.51
N ARG A 539 -5.46 -32.45 -8.60
CA ARG A 539 -4.73 -33.68 -8.23
C ARG A 539 -4.58 -34.65 -9.40
N GLN A 540 -5.54 -34.67 -10.34
CA GLN A 540 -5.43 -35.49 -11.55
C GLN A 540 -4.26 -35.10 -12.45
N THR A 541 -3.81 -33.84 -12.38
CA THR A 541 -2.71 -33.32 -13.23
C THR A 541 -1.43 -33.05 -12.44
N LEU A 542 -1.54 -32.64 -11.18
CA LEU A 542 -0.44 -32.21 -10.32
C LEU A 542 0.02 -33.28 -9.31
N GLY A 543 -0.73 -34.38 -9.19
CA GLY A 543 -0.44 -35.50 -8.29
C GLY A 543 -1.40 -35.59 -7.11
N ASN A 544 -1.62 -36.79 -6.61
CA ASN A 544 -2.63 -37.09 -5.58
C ASN A 544 -2.41 -36.39 -4.23
N ASP A 545 -1.14 -36.06 -3.92
CA ASP A 545 -0.75 -35.41 -2.67
C ASP A 545 -0.83 -33.87 -2.73
N PHE A 546 -1.22 -33.30 -3.88
CA PHE A 546 -1.37 -31.86 -4.05
C PHE A 546 -2.47 -31.28 -3.15
N VAL A 547 -2.16 -30.16 -2.48
CA VAL A 547 -3.10 -29.46 -1.59
C VAL A 547 -3.46 -28.09 -2.16
N LEU A 548 -4.75 -27.76 -2.21
CA LEU A 548 -5.24 -26.45 -2.64
C LEU A 548 -5.67 -25.62 -1.41
N LEU A 549 -4.97 -24.52 -1.17
CA LEU A 549 -5.40 -23.46 -0.26
C LEU A 549 -6.19 -22.42 -1.06
N PHE A 550 -7.46 -22.23 -0.72
CA PHE A 550 -8.38 -21.42 -1.52
C PHE A 550 -8.85 -20.17 -0.76
N GLY A 551 -8.56 -19.00 -1.32
CA GLY A 551 -9.03 -17.70 -0.86
C GLY A 551 -10.14 -17.15 -1.73
N THR A 552 -11.11 -16.48 -1.11
CA THR A 552 -12.33 -16.00 -1.78
C THR A 552 -12.19 -14.66 -2.48
N GLY A 553 -11.04 -13.98 -2.40
CA GLY A 553 -10.91 -12.58 -2.82
C GLY A 553 -12.01 -11.69 -2.23
N THR A 554 -12.41 -10.64 -2.96
CA THR A 554 -13.47 -9.70 -2.55
C THR A 554 -14.84 -10.11 -3.12
N CYS A 555 -15.45 -11.17 -2.58
CA CYS A 555 -16.69 -11.77 -3.11
C CYS A 555 -17.99 -11.37 -2.36
N GLY A 556 -18.00 -10.25 -1.64
CA GLY A 556 -19.12 -9.86 -0.77
C GLY A 556 -20.44 -9.63 -1.52
N ASP A 557 -20.38 -9.19 -2.77
CA ASP A 557 -21.52 -8.96 -3.66
C ASP A 557 -21.44 -9.79 -4.95
N ILE A 558 -20.68 -10.89 -4.93
CA ILE A 558 -20.44 -11.75 -6.09
C ILE A 558 -20.94 -13.17 -5.77
N ASN A 559 -21.63 -13.84 -6.70
CA ASN A 559 -22.03 -15.26 -6.60
C ASN A 559 -21.93 -15.98 -7.97
N HIS A 560 -22.37 -17.24 -8.02
CA HIS A 560 -22.27 -18.14 -9.18
C HIS A 560 -23.51 -18.10 -10.09
N ILE A 561 -24.53 -17.31 -9.75
CA ILE A 561 -25.84 -17.32 -10.41
C ILE A 561 -25.87 -16.24 -11.49
N ASP A 562 -26.11 -16.64 -12.74
CA ASP A 562 -26.29 -15.69 -13.84
C ASP A 562 -27.77 -15.41 -14.05
N ILE A 563 -28.25 -14.30 -13.47
CA ILE A 563 -29.65 -13.89 -13.65
C ILE A 563 -29.93 -13.24 -15.01
N THR A 564 -28.92 -13.04 -15.86
CA THR A 564 -29.12 -12.47 -17.21
C THR A 564 -29.58 -13.52 -18.22
N THR A 565 -29.63 -14.79 -17.82
CA THR A 565 -30.14 -15.90 -18.63
C THR A 565 -31.07 -16.80 -17.81
N LYS A 566 -31.75 -17.74 -18.46
CA LYS A 566 -32.55 -18.79 -17.78
C LYS A 566 -31.80 -20.11 -17.64
N GLU A 567 -30.66 -20.25 -18.30
CA GLU A 567 -29.97 -21.53 -18.49
C GLU A 567 -29.05 -21.89 -17.32
N ARG A 568 -28.76 -20.92 -16.43
CA ARG A 568 -27.74 -21.04 -15.39
C ARG A 568 -28.20 -20.44 -14.05
N LEU A 569 -29.25 -21.05 -13.50
CA LEU A 569 -29.85 -20.72 -12.20
C LEU A 569 -29.58 -21.77 -11.15
#